data_AF-A0A5C7P3Z3-F1
#
_entry.id   AF-A0A5C7P3Z3-F1
#
_cell.length_a   1.000
_cell.length_b   1.000
_cell.length_c   1.000
_cell.angle_alpha   90.00
_cell.angle_beta   90.00
_cell.angle_gamma   90.00
#
_symmetry.space_group_name_H-M   'P 1'
#
loop_
_entity.id
_entity.type
_entity.pdbx_description
1 polymer ?
#
loop_
_entity_poly.entity_id
_entity_poly.type
_entity_poly.pdbx_seq_one_letter_code
_entity_poly.pdbx_strand_id
1 'polypeptide(L)'
;MILTKYRFPVGTEVRRTLGLWGQNLTKLANLPVSVGELFYPEDYDVSLGASGAMTYTLTKLRSSRFFQVGKMVWVQIGVDGTTGGVAAAGINVTLPIPARQDGTADLLAPLSCWVTDGGAVLAGVAYLTLQQKILITRYDGANFGLGAGRNFSIAGWYESV
;
A
#
# COMPACT_ATOMS: atom_id res chain seq x y z
N MET A 1 -31.52 -10.92 2.33
CA MET A 1 -30.94 -10.84 3.68
C MET A 1 -29.44 -11.09 3.55
N ILE A 2 -28.62 -10.05 3.64
CA ILE A 2 -27.16 -10.17 3.51
C ILE A 2 -26.61 -10.47 4.92
N LEU A 3 -26.13 -11.70 5.14
CA LEU A 3 -25.49 -12.07 6.40
C LEU A 3 -24.09 -11.47 6.43
N THR A 4 -23.93 -10.38 7.20
CA THR A 4 -22.65 -9.76 7.50
C THR A 4 -21.77 -10.78 8.24
N LYS A 5 -20.75 -11.33 7.56
CA LYS A 5 -19.80 -12.27 8.15
C LYS A 5 -18.74 -11.49 8.92
N TYR A 6 -18.76 -11.58 10.25
CA TYR A 6 -17.69 -11.10 11.10
C TYR A 6 -16.54 -12.12 11.14
N ARG A 7 -15.29 -11.66 11.00
CA ARG A 7 -14.07 -12.48 11.13
C ARG A 7 -13.17 -11.85 12.20
N PHE A 8 -12.71 -12.66 13.15
CA PHE A 8 -11.82 -12.24 14.24
C PHE A 8 -10.55 -13.12 14.23
N PRO A 9 -9.40 -12.62 14.71
CA PRO A 9 -8.14 -13.34 14.68
C PRO A 9 -8.12 -14.49 15.69
N VAL A 10 -7.54 -15.62 15.29
CA VAL A 10 -7.45 -16.81 16.12
C VAL A 10 -6.07 -17.46 15.93
N GLY A 11 -5.31 -17.64 17.01
CA GLY A 11 -3.95 -18.18 16.97
C GLY A 11 -3.86 -19.60 16.39
N THR A 12 -2.66 -20.05 16.00
CA THR A 12 -2.43 -21.29 15.22
C THR A 12 -3.04 -22.56 15.85
N GLU A 13 -2.92 -22.71 17.17
CA GLU A 13 -3.53 -23.83 17.91
C GLU A 13 -5.06 -23.75 17.96
N VAL A 14 -5.58 -22.53 18.04
CA VAL A 14 -7.01 -22.28 18.04
C VAL A 14 -7.58 -22.40 16.61
N ARG A 15 -6.80 -22.17 15.55
CA ARG A 15 -7.15 -22.49 14.14
C ARG A 15 -7.30 -24.00 13.95
N ARG A 16 -6.37 -24.80 14.46
CA ARG A 16 -6.45 -26.27 14.41
C ARG A 16 -7.69 -26.78 15.15
N THR A 17 -7.94 -26.20 16.33
CA THR A 17 -9.13 -26.51 17.14
C THR A 17 -10.41 -26.09 16.41
N LEU A 18 -10.51 -24.86 15.92
CA LEU A 18 -11.70 -24.37 15.20
C LEU A 18 -11.94 -25.09 13.86
N GLY A 19 -10.90 -25.55 13.17
CA GLY A 19 -11.05 -26.39 11.98
C GLY A 19 -11.68 -27.75 12.29
N LEU A 20 -11.23 -28.39 13.38
CA LEU A 20 -11.81 -29.65 13.86
C LEU A 20 -13.24 -29.46 14.38
N TRP A 21 -13.50 -28.37 15.10
CA TRP A 21 -14.82 -28.03 15.63
C TRP A 21 -15.77 -27.49 14.57
N GLY A 22 -15.29 -26.90 13.47
CA GLY A 22 -16.10 -26.35 12.39
C GLY A 22 -17.03 -27.37 11.76
N GLN A 23 -16.58 -28.63 11.63
CA GLN A 23 -17.43 -29.74 11.16
C GLN A 23 -18.58 -30.06 12.13
N ASN A 24 -18.37 -29.88 13.44
CA ASN A 24 -19.37 -30.12 14.47
C ASN A 24 -20.31 -28.91 14.66
N LEU A 25 -19.78 -27.68 14.54
CA LEU A 25 -20.57 -26.44 14.62
C LEU A 25 -21.51 -26.27 13.43
N THR A 26 -21.10 -26.71 12.23
CA THR A 26 -21.97 -26.73 11.05
C THR A 26 -23.19 -27.63 11.26
N LYS A 27 -23.02 -28.74 12.00
CA LYS A 27 -24.11 -29.68 12.34
C LYS A 27 -25.05 -29.14 13.42
N LEU A 28 -24.56 -28.31 14.34
CA LEU A 28 -25.32 -27.85 15.51
C LEU A 28 -26.24 -26.65 15.22
N ALA A 29 -25.95 -25.84 14.21
CA ALA A 29 -26.65 -24.56 14.05
C ALA A 29 -26.96 -24.14 12.60
N ASN A 30 -26.60 -24.93 11.58
CA ASN A 30 -26.71 -24.50 10.17
C ASN A 30 -26.03 -23.14 9.90
N LEU A 31 -25.09 -22.74 10.76
CA LEU A 31 -24.37 -21.48 10.66
C LEU A 31 -23.19 -21.66 9.70
N PRO A 32 -23.07 -20.85 8.64
CA PRO A 32 -21.95 -20.92 7.71
C PRO A 32 -20.68 -20.34 8.36
N VAL A 33 -19.98 -21.15 9.14
CA VAL A 33 -18.69 -20.79 9.76
C VAL A 33 -17.56 -21.05 8.76
N SER A 34 -16.93 -19.99 8.26
CA SER A 34 -15.70 -20.09 7.45
C SER A 34 -14.50 -19.66 8.29
N VAL A 35 -13.58 -20.58 8.58
CA VAL A 35 -12.29 -20.25 9.19
C VAL A 35 -11.38 -19.68 8.09
N GLY A 36 -11.13 -18.37 8.12
CA GLY A 36 -10.27 -17.70 7.14
C GLY A 36 -8.78 -17.95 7.42
N GLU A 37 -7.95 -17.75 6.40
CA GLU A 37 -6.50 -17.72 6.56
C GLU A 37 -6.07 -16.40 7.22
N LEU A 38 -5.03 -16.44 8.05
CA LEU A 38 -4.40 -15.25 8.59
C LEU A 38 -3.68 -14.52 7.44
N PHE A 39 -4.09 -13.29 7.16
CA PHE A 39 -3.34 -12.41 6.27
C PHE A 39 -2.27 -11.70 7.09
N TYR A 40 -1.03 -12.11 6.93
CA TYR A 40 0.10 -11.37 7.45
C TYR A 40 0.57 -10.40 6.38
N PRO A 41 0.90 -9.15 6.74
CA PRO A 41 1.59 -8.26 5.81
C PRO A 41 2.90 -8.90 5.37
N GLU A 42 3.08 -9.01 4.07
CA GLU A 42 4.30 -9.49 3.43
C GLU A 42 5.19 -8.29 3.11
N ASP A 43 6.50 -8.46 3.30
CA ASP A 43 7.46 -7.47 2.84
C ASP A 43 7.63 -7.61 1.31
N TYR A 44 7.90 -6.50 0.62
CA TYR A 44 8.15 -6.54 -0.83
C TYR A 44 9.26 -5.58 -1.27
N ASP A 45 9.87 -5.91 -2.40
CA ASP A 45 10.93 -5.10 -2.99
C ASP A 45 10.36 -3.85 -3.64
N VAL A 46 10.70 -2.69 -3.06
CA VAL A 46 10.32 -1.38 -3.59
C VAL A 46 11.37 -0.91 -4.57
N SER A 47 10.94 -0.62 -5.80
CA SER A 47 11.72 0.12 -6.78
C SER A 47 11.22 1.56 -6.86
N LEU A 48 12.18 2.48 -6.87
CA LEU A 48 11.96 3.91 -6.80
C LEU A 48 12.41 4.59 -8.08
N GLY A 49 11.65 5.60 -8.49
CA GLY A 49 12.01 6.48 -9.58
C GLY A 49 11.53 7.88 -9.30
N ALA A 50 11.78 8.78 -10.24
CA ALA A 50 11.29 10.14 -10.19
C ALA A 50 10.78 10.58 -11.56
N SER A 51 10.03 11.67 -11.58
CA SER A 51 9.49 12.24 -12.81
C SER A 51 10.54 13.06 -13.56
N GLY A 52 10.45 13.08 -14.89
CA GLY A 52 11.34 13.88 -15.74
C GLY A 52 12.80 13.42 -15.65
N ALA A 53 13.72 14.39 -15.56
CA ALA A 53 15.15 14.15 -15.39
C ALA A 53 15.60 14.12 -13.91
N MET A 54 14.66 14.13 -12.97
CA MET A 54 14.97 13.96 -11.55
C MET A 54 15.40 12.52 -11.30
N THR A 55 16.33 12.31 -10.37
CA THR A 55 16.64 10.99 -9.82
C THR A 55 16.21 10.91 -8.37
N TYR A 56 15.87 9.72 -7.89
CA TYR A 56 15.60 9.46 -6.49
C TYR A 56 16.37 8.22 -6.04
N THR A 57 17.27 8.40 -5.08
CA THR A 57 18.10 7.32 -4.54
C THR A 57 17.64 6.97 -3.14
N LEU A 58 17.29 5.71 -2.95
CA LEU A 58 16.96 5.15 -1.63
C LEU A 58 18.17 5.25 -0.70
N THR A 59 17.97 5.87 0.46
CA THR A 59 18.96 5.89 1.54
C THR A 59 18.57 4.94 2.66
N LYS A 60 17.28 4.87 2.99
CA LYS A 60 16.76 3.93 4.00
C LYS A 60 15.31 3.54 3.69
N LEU A 61 15.05 2.23 3.73
CA LEU A 61 13.68 1.70 3.71
C LEU A 61 13.21 1.51 5.15
N ARG A 62 12.17 2.25 5.57
CA ARG A 62 11.56 2.11 6.91
C ARG A 62 10.51 1.02 6.96
N SER A 63 9.69 0.94 5.92
CA SER A 63 8.64 -0.07 5.79
C SER A 63 8.33 -0.30 4.33
N SER A 64 8.05 -1.54 3.95
CA SER A 64 7.54 -1.91 2.64
C SER A 64 6.69 -3.15 2.80
N ARG A 65 5.40 -2.96 3.07
CA ARG A 65 4.50 -4.03 3.44
C ARG A 65 3.21 -3.97 2.66
N PHE A 66 2.65 -5.13 2.36
CA PHE A 66 1.35 -5.24 1.73
C PHE A 66 0.61 -6.49 2.22
N PHE A 67 -0.71 -6.51 2.06
CA PHE A 67 -1.47 -7.77 2.10
C PHE A 67 -2.68 -7.66 1.17
N GLN A 68 -3.16 -8.80 0.70
CA GLN A 68 -4.27 -8.87 -0.24
C GLN A 68 -5.43 -9.69 0.33
N VAL A 69 -6.65 -9.16 0.21
CA VAL A 69 -7.89 -9.86 0.52
C VAL A 69 -8.81 -9.83 -0.70
N GLY A 70 -8.92 -10.95 -1.40
CA GLY A 70 -9.61 -10.99 -2.69
C GLY A 70 -8.88 -10.09 -3.70
N LYS A 71 -9.57 -9.10 -4.27
CA LYS A 71 -8.96 -8.08 -5.14
C LYS A 71 -8.48 -6.83 -4.41
N MET A 72 -8.74 -6.70 -3.12
CA MET A 72 -8.31 -5.50 -2.37
C MET A 72 -6.90 -5.71 -1.85
N VAL A 73 -6.00 -4.80 -2.18
CA VAL A 73 -4.62 -4.77 -1.70
C VAL A 73 -4.43 -3.56 -0.80
N TRP A 74 -3.97 -3.80 0.42
CA TRP A 74 -3.47 -2.73 1.28
C TRP A 74 -1.96 -2.66 1.14
N VAL A 75 -1.43 -1.44 1.11
CA VAL A 75 0.01 -1.19 1.03
C VAL A 75 0.42 -0.14 2.04
N GLN A 76 1.61 -0.30 2.61
CA GLN A 76 2.30 0.68 3.44
C GLN A 76 3.77 0.76 3.03
N ILE A 77 4.23 1.97 2.72
CA ILE A 77 5.63 2.22 2.34
C ILE A 77 6.14 3.43 3.12
N GLY A 78 7.38 3.34 3.59
CA GLY A 78 8.06 4.43 4.27
C GLY A 78 9.51 4.46 3.82
N VAL A 79 9.94 5.57 3.24
CA VAL A 79 11.25 5.70 2.58
C VAL A 79 11.93 7.01 2.99
N ASP A 80 13.25 6.93 3.15
CA ASP A 80 14.17 8.07 3.17
C ASP A 80 15.07 8.01 1.95
N GLY A 81 15.29 9.16 1.32
CA GLY A 81 16.10 9.22 0.12
C GLY A 81 16.68 10.60 -0.18
N THR A 82 17.37 10.62 -1.31
CA THR A 82 18.05 11.78 -1.86
C THR A 82 17.59 11.99 -3.29
N THR A 83 17.19 13.21 -3.64
CA THR A 83 16.91 13.58 -5.02
C THR A 83 18.14 14.18 -5.70
N GLY A 84 18.27 13.96 -7.00
CA GLY A 84 19.34 14.54 -7.83
C GLY A 84 18.83 14.95 -9.21
N GLY A 85 19.73 15.49 -10.04
CA GLY A 85 19.39 15.93 -11.40
C GLY A 85 18.63 17.26 -11.39
N VAL A 86 17.48 17.30 -12.06
CA VAL A 86 16.62 18.50 -12.16
C VAL A 86 15.39 18.32 -11.27
N ALA A 87 15.06 19.33 -10.46
CA ALA A 87 13.89 19.32 -9.59
C ALA A 87 12.60 19.06 -10.38
N ALA A 88 11.77 18.14 -9.88
CA ALA A 88 10.48 17.78 -10.49
C ALA A 88 9.43 17.48 -9.41
N ALA A 89 8.16 17.44 -9.81
CA ALA A 89 7.03 17.35 -8.88
C ALA A 89 6.73 15.94 -8.35
N GLY A 90 7.39 14.90 -8.88
CA GLY A 90 6.94 13.52 -8.68
C GLY A 90 8.03 12.52 -8.34
N ILE A 91 7.73 11.67 -7.35
CA ILE A 91 8.49 10.47 -7.01
C ILE A 91 7.59 9.27 -7.26
N ASN A 92 8.12 8.23 -7.92
CA ASN A 92 7.36 7.05 -8.32
C ASN A 92 7.81 5.83 -7.52
N VAL A 93 6.86 4.99 -7.12
CA VAL A 93 7.10 3.74 -6.39
C VAL A 93 6.40 2.59 -7.08
N THR A 94 7.05 1.43 -7.20
CA THR A 94 6.41 0.22 -7.72
C THR A 94 5.37 -0.35 -6.76
N LEU A 95 4.29 -0.86 -7.35
CA LEU A 95 3.27 -1.61 -6.61
C LEU A 95 3.74 -3.05 -6.35
N PRO A 96 3.37 -3.65 -5.20
CA PRO A 96 3.62 -5.06 -4.93
C PRO A 96 2.80 -5.98 -5.85
N ILE A 97 1.58 -5.55 -6.18
CA ILE A 97 0.66 -6.26 -7.07
C ILE A 97 0.09 -5.26 -8.08
N PRO A 98 -0.01 -5.59 -9.38
CA PRO A 98 -0.64 -4.72 -10.36
C PRO A 98 -2.05 -4.30 -9.94
N ALA A 99 -2.30 -2.99 -9.97
CA ALA A 99 -3.61 -2.40 -9.77
C ALA A 99 -4.52 -2.62 -10.99
N ARG A 100 -5.82 -2.76 -10.72
CA ARG A 100 -6.88 -2.71 -11.72
C ARG A 100 -6.89 -1.35 -12.41
N GLN A 101 -7.02 -1.35 -13.73
CA GLN A 101 -7.13 -0.15 -14.54
C GLN A 101 -8.57 0.03 -15.01
N ASP A 102 -9.31 0.91 -14.34
CA ASP A 102 -10.65 1.28 -14.75
C ASP A 102 -10.62 2.62 -15.51
N GLY A 103 -10.26 2.57 -16.79
CA GLY A 103 -10.45 3.70 -17.74
C GLY A 103 -9.46 4.86 -17.66
N THR A 104 -9.71 5.88 -18.48
CA THR A 104 -8.80 6.92 -19.00
C THR A 104 -8.31 8.00 -18.02
N ALA A 105 -8.47 7.80 -16.71
CA ALA A 105 -7.99 8.76 -15.71
C ALA A 105 -6.59 8.36 -15.24
N ASP A 106 -5.62 9.29 -15.37
CA ASP A 106 -4.23 9.03 -15.01
C ASP A 106 -4.00 8.77 -13.52
N LEU A 107 -4.97 9.12 -12.66
CA LEU A 107 -4.87 9.07 -11.20
C LEU A 107 -6.05 8.30 -10.60
N LEU A 108 -5.78 7.14 -9.99
CA LEU A 108 -6.79 6.31 -9.33
C LEU A 108 -6.46 6.18 -7.83
N ALA A 109 -7.51 6.26 -6.99
CA ALA A 109 -7.49 6.06 -5.54
C ALA A 109 -6.46 6.89 -4.73
N PRO A 110 -6.88 7.95 -4.01
CA PRO A 110 -5.97 8.68 -3.14
C PRO A 110 -5.53 7.78 -1.99
N LEU A 111 -4.22 7.60 -1.86
CA LEU A 111 -3.57 6.98 -0.71
C LEU A 111 -3.21 8.08 0.30
N SER A 112 -3.20 7.73 1.59
CA SER A 112 -2.68 8.65 2.60
C SER A 112 -1.18 8.85 2.37
N CYS A 113 -0.70 10.09 2.46
CA CYS A 113 0.67 10.44 2.17
C CYS A 113 1.14 11.64 3.00
N TRP A 114 2.34 11.55 3.55
CA TRP A 114 3.11 12.70 3.98
C TRP A 114 4.48 12.68 3.33
N VAL A 115 5.06 13.86 3.14
CA VAL A 115 6.38 14.03 2.53
C VAL A 115 7.25 14.95 3.38
N THR A 116 8.56 14.89 3.17
CA THR A 116 9.54 15.83 3.72
C THR A 116 10.47 16.23 2.58
N ASP A 117 10.68 17.53 2.42
CA ASP A 117 11.47 18.11 1.33
C ASP A 117 12.67 18.89 1.89
N GLY A 118 13.48 18.23 2.73
CA GLY A 118 14.72 18.80 3.29
C GLY A 118 14.52 19.65 4.54
N GLY A 119 13.34 19.59 5.15
CA GLY A 119 12.98 20.39 6.32
C GLY A 119 11.79 19.80 7.07
N ALA A 120 10.76 20.62 7.30
CA ALA A 120 9.55 20.18 7.99
C ALA A 120 8.75 19.14 7.20
N VAL A 121 7.95 18.34 7.92
CA VAL A 121 6.97 17.44 7.32
C VAL A 121 5.87 18.27 6.65
N LEU A 122 5.57 17.94 5.40
CA LEU A 122 4.54 18.54 4.57
C LEU A 122 3.45 17.51 4.27
N ALA A 123 2.24 18.00 3.97
CA ALA A 123 1.20 17.15 3.40
C ALA A 123 1.66 16.64 2.02
N GLY A 124 1.42 15.36 1.75
CA GLY A 124 1.69 14.74 0.47
C GLY A 124 0.38 14.29 -0.18
N VAL A 125 0.44 14.08 -1.49
CA VAL A 125 -0.61 13.39 -2.23
C VAL A 125 0.02 12.16 -2.86
N ALA A 126 -0.65 11.00 -2.74
CA ALA A 126 -0.24 9.78 -3.41
C ALA A 126 -1.43 9.19 -4.17
N TYR A 127 -1.20 8.78 -5.41
CA TYR A 127 -2.23 8.19 -6.27
C TYR A 127 -1.61 7.13 -7.18
N LEU A 128 -2.44 6.18 -7.61
CA LEU A 128 -2.04 5.15 -8.57
C LEU A 128 -2.01 5.74 -9.97
N THR A 129 -1.02 5.35 -10.75
CA THR A 129 -0.85 5.76 -12.15
C THR A 129 -1.12 4.59 -13.09
N LEU A 130 -1.42 4.90 -14.36
CA LEU A 130 -1.58 3.91 -15.42
C LEU A 130 -0.30 3.08 -15.68
N GLN A 131 0.86 3.52 -15.19
CA GLN A 131 2.11 2.76 -15.29
C GLN A 131 2.30 1.72 -14.19
N GLN A 132 1.24 1.38 -13.43
CA GLN A 132 1.30 0.41 -12.32
C GLN A 132 2.27 0.85 -11.21
N LYS A 133 2.28 2.17 -10.94
CA LYS A 133 3.12 2.82 -9.94
C LYS A 133 2.28 3.76 -9.08
N ILE A 134 2.73 3.98 -7.86
CA ILE A 134 2.25 5.06 -7.01
C ILE A 134 3.09 6.30 -7.33
N LEU A 135 2.44 7.40 -7.71
CA LEU A 135 3.07 8.70 -7.85
C LEU A 135 2.79 9.52 -6.59
N ILE A 136 3.87 10.04 -6.01
CA ILE A 136 3.89 10.87 -4.82
C ILE A 136 4.25 12.28 -5.23
N THR A 137 3.42 13.24 -4.81
CA THR A 137 3.63 14.67 -5.04
C THR A 137 3.43 15.45 -3.74
N ARG A 138 3.93 16.68 -3.73
CA ARG A 138 3.58 17.64 -2.67
C ARG A 138 2.15 18.12 -2.84
N TYR A 139 1.47 18.42 -1.73
CA TYR A 139 0.11 18.95 -1.74
C TYR A 139 -0.07 20.25 -2.53
N ASP A 140 0.99 21.05 -2.64
CA ASP A 140 1.01 22.34 -3.33
C ASP A 140 1.43 22.23 -4.81
N GLY A 141 1.70 21.02 -5.31
CA GLY A 141 2.12 20.78 -6.68
C GLY A 141 3.51 21.31 -7.03
N ALA A 142 4.27 21.82 -6.05
CA ALA A 142 5.61 22.31 -6.28
C ALA A 142 6.61 21.15 -6.52
N ASN A 143 7.74 21.47 -7.14
CA ASN A 143 8.82 20.52 -7.32
C ASN A 143 9.46 20.14 -5.98
N PHE A 144 9.90 18.89 -5.86
CA PHE A 144 10.81 18.50 -4.80
C PHE A 144 12.15 19.20 -5.00
N GLY A 145 12.74 19.70 -3.91
CA GLY A 145 14.11 20.20 -3.93
C GLY A 145 15.11 19.09 -4.25
N LEU A 146 16.37 19.44 -4.45
CA LEU A 146 17.47 18.50 -4.69
C LEU A 146 18.25 18.22 -3.39
N GLY A 147 18.87 17.05 -3.28
CA GLY A 147 19.69 16.65 -2.14
C GLY A 147 18.98 15.72 -1.15
N ALA A 148 19.59 15.57 0.02
CA ALA A 148 19.14 14.63 1.05
C ALA A 148 17.89 15.12 1.80
N GLY A 149 17.28 14.22 2.57
CA GLY A 149 16.11 14.51 3.40
C GLY A 149 14.82 14.56 2.59
N ARG A 150 14.72 13.73 1.54
CA ARG A 150 13.51 13.56 0.73
C ARG A 150 12.83 12.31 1.20
N ASN A 151 11.87 12.46 2.10
CA ASN A 151 11.29 11.33 2.82
C ASN A 151 9.79 11.30 2.57
N PHE A 152 9.20 10.11 2.59
CA PHE A 152 7.75 9.99 2.53
C PHE A 152 7.27 8.75 3.27
N SER A 153 6.00 8.76 3.62
CA SER A 153 5.27 7.55 3.97
C SER A 153 3.92 7.57 3.29
N ILE A 154 3.54 6.41 2.77
CA ILE A 154 2.23 6.21 2.18
C ILE A 154 1.56 5.00 2.83
N ALA A 155 0.23 5.06 2.90
CA ALA A 155 -0.59 3.90 3.22
C ALA A 155 -1.97 4.00 2.58
N GLY A 156 -2.54 2.87 2.18
CA GLY A 156 -3.91 2.84 1.70
C GLY A 156 -4.28 1.57 0.96
N TRP A 157 -5.46 1.59 0.36
CA TRP A 157 -6.06 0.47 -0.33
C TRP A 157 -6.17 0.74 -1.83
N TYR A 158 -6.00 -0.31 -2.62
CA TYR A 158 -6.31 -0.30 -4.05
C TYR A 158 -6.89 -1.65 -4.48
N GLU A 159 -7.53 -1.68 -5.66
CA GLU A 159 -8.02 -2.91 -6.26
C GLU A 159 -6.96 -3.47 -7.22
N SER A 160 -6.65 -4.76 -7.15
CA SER A 160 -5.80 -5.49 -8.10
C SER A 160 -6.59 -5.97 -9.31
N VAL A 161 -5.89 -6.27 -10.40
CA VAL A 161 -6.46 -6.94 -11.59
C VAL A 161 -7.21 -8.22 -11.21
#